data_AF-A0A1H3YFL1-F1
#
_entry.id   AF-A0A1H3YFL1-F1
#
_cell.length_a   1.000
_cell.length_b   1.000
_cell.length_c   1.000
_cell.angle_alpha   90.00
_cell.angle_beta   90.00
_cell.angle_gamma   90.00
#
_symmetry.space_group_name_H-M   'P 1'
#
loop_
_entity.id
_entity.type
_entity.pdbx_description
1 polymer ?
#
loop_
_entity_poly.entity_id
_entity_poly.type
_entity_poly.pdbx_seq_one_letter_code
_entity_poly.pdbx_strand_id
1 'polypeptide(L)' 'MERTKIFKIGDIVVLVPKERRWSGLLGSLDQFTDDFMQDGREEYTVPGPREW' A
#
# COMPACT_ATOMS: atom_id res chain seq x y z
N MET A 1 -0.26 -21.83 -7.55
CA MET A 1 0.03 -22.33 -6.18
C MET A 1 0.12 -21.14 -5.23
N GLU A 2 -0.75 -21.07 -4.23
CA GLU A 2 -0.69 -20.04 -3.19
C GLU A 2 0.21 -20.52 -2.04
N ARG A 3 1.03 -19.62 -1.47
CA ARG A 3 2.04 -19.95 -0.44
C ARG A 3 1.55 -19.51 0.94
N THR A 4 1.50 -20.44 1.90
CA THR A 4 1.08 -20.21 3.30
C THR A 4 2.29 -19.97 4.19
N LYS A 5 2.18 -19.10 5.20
CA LYS A 5 3.23 -18.98 6.22
C LYS A 5 3.04 -20.08 7.27
N ILE A 6 4.13 -20.78 7.58
CA ILE A 6 4.15 -21.90 8.52
C ILE A 6 5.07 -21.52 9.67
N PHE A 7 4.59 -21.68 10.90
CA PHE A 7 5.38 -21.45 12.11
C PHE A 7 5.19 -22.62 13.08
N LYS A 8 6.26 -22.98 13.80
CA LYS A 8 6.22 -23.98 14.87
C LYS A 8 6.41 -23.28 16.21
N ILE A 9 5.54 -23.57 17.17
CA ILE A 9 5.60 -23.07 18.56
C ILE A 9 5.49 -24.28 19.49
N GLY A 10 6.59 -24.65 20.15
CA GLY A 10 6.65 -25.92 20.88
C GLY A 10 6.34 -27.10 19.95
N ASP A 11 5.39 -27.95 20.33
CA ASP A 11 4.92 -29.08 19.51
C ASP A 11 3.74 -28.73 18.58
N ILE A 12 3.32 -27.46 18.56
CA ILE A 12 2.17 -26.99 17.77
C ILE A 12 2.67 -26.39 16.43
N VAL A 13 1.96 -26.71 15.35
CA VAL A 13 2.14 -26.09 14.02
C VAL A 13 0.98 -25.12 13.75
N VAL A 14 1.31 -23.87 13.42
CA VAL A 14 0.34 -22.84 13.05
C VAL A 14 0.43 -22.57 11.55
N LEU A 15 -0.69 -22.77 10.86
CA LEU A 15 -0.87 -22.40 9.45
C LEU A 15 -1.61 -21.08 9.40
N VAL A 16 -0.92 -20.02 8.99
CA VAL A 16 -1.55 -18.71 8.82
C VAL A 16 -1.81 -18.51 7.33
N PRO A 17 -3.08 -18.42 6.89
CA PRO A 17 -3.38 -18.10 5.51
C PRO A 17 -2.68 -16.79 5.15
N LYS A 18 -2.13 -16.71 3.94
CA LYS A 18 -1.43 -15.52 3.50
C LYS A 18 -2.45 -14.39 3.39
N GLU A 19 -2.58 -13.60 4.44
CA GLU A 19 -3.47 -12.45 4.43
C GLU A 19 -2.98 -11.48 3.35
N ARG A 20 -3.81 -11.25 2.34
CA ARG A 20 -3.56 -10.23 1.35
C ARG A 20 -4.04 -8.88 1.89
N ARG A 21 -3.48 -8.46 3.04
CA ARG A 21 -3.89 -7.22 3.75
C ARG A 21 -3.92 -5.98 2.86
N TRP A 22 -3.09 -5.98 1.82
CA TRP A 22 -2.97 -4.88 0.86
C TRP A 22 -3.47 -5.22 -0.55
N SER A 23 -4.11 -6.37 -0.78
CA SER A 23 -4.59 -6.71 -2.14
C SER A 23 -5.62 -5.73 -2.68
N GLY A 24 -6.57 -5.30 -1.84
CA GLY A 24 -7.54 -4.29 -2.24
C GLY A 24 -6.88 -2.95 -2.54
N LEU A 25 -5.91 -2.53 -1.70
CA LEU A 25 -5.14 -1.31 -1.95
C LEU A 25 -4.34 -1.40 -3.25
N LEU A 26 -3.56 -2.46 -3.43
CA LEU A 26 -2.72 -2.66 -4.62
C LEU A 26 -3.59 -2.75 -5.88
N GLY A 27 -4.71 -3.47 -5.83
CA GLY A 27 -5.65 -3.56 -6.94
C GLY A 27 -6.34 -2.22 -7.26
N SER A 28 -6.50 -1.32 -6.28
CA SER A 28 -7.00 0.04 -6.54
C SER A 28 -5.99 0.92 -7.29
N LEU A 29 -4.68 0.65 -7.14
CA LEU A 29 -3.65 1.39 -7.89
C LEU A 29 -3.72 1.07 -9.39
N ASP A 30 -4.13 -0.15 -9.75
CA ASP A 30 -4.30 -0.56 -11.15
C ASP A 30 -5.52 0.09 -11.82
N GLN A 31 -6.37 0.80 -11.07
CA GLN A 31 -7.57 1.47 -11.59
C GLN A 31 -7.30 2.91 -12.03
N PHE A 32 -6.09 3.44 -11.80
CA PHE A 32 -5.71 4.73 -12.35
C PHE A 32 -5.55 4.64 -13.86
N THR A 33 -6.00 5.68 -14.55
CA THR A 33 -5.75 5.88 -15.98
C THR A 33 -4.32 6.35 -16.20
N ASP A 34 -3.81 6.20 -17.44
CA ASP A 34 -2.43 6.56 -17.79
C ASP A 34 -2.10 8.04 -17.56
N ASP A 35 -3.10 8.92 -17.58
CA ASP A 35 -2.99 10.36 -17.34
C ASP A 35 -3.10 10.76 -15.86
N PHE A 36 -3.28 9.80 -14.95
CA PHE A 36 -3.37 10.09 -13.53
C PHE A 36 -2.09 10.75 -12.99
N MET A 37 -2.23 11.98 -12.48
CA MET A 37 -1.11 12.82 -12.03
C MET A 37 -0.07 13.10 -13.13
N GLN A 38 -0.47 13.16 -14.40
CA GLN A 38 0.45 13.49 -15.51
C GLN A 38 1.22 14.80 -15.31
N ASP A 39 0.59 15.78 -14.65
CA ASP A 39 1.16 17.10 -14.36
C ASP A 39 1.83 17.17 -12.97
N GLY A 40 1.96 16.01 -12.30
CA GLY A 40 2.51 15.90 -10.96
C GLY A 40 1.52 16.29 -9.87
N ARG A 41 2.04 16.61 -8.68
CA ARG A 41 1.23 17.11 -7.57
C ARG A 41 1.13 18.63 -7.69
N GLU A 42 -0.07 19.16 -7.49
CA GLU A 42 -0.23 20.59 -7.21
C GLU A 42 0.50 20.90 -5.90
N GLU A 43 1.73 21.36 -6.02
CA GLU A 43 2.48 21.88 -4.88
C GLU A 43 1.90 23.26 -4.58
N TYR A 44 1.19 23.38 -3.46
CA TYR A 44 0.95 24.69 -2.88
C TYR A 44 2.31 25.28 -2.57
N THR A 45 2.78 26.20 -3.42
CA THR A 45 3.97 27.00 -3.17
C THR A 45 3.90 27.48 -1.72
N VAL A 46 4.99 27.24 -0.98
CA VAL A 46 5.18 27.67 0.41
C VAL A 46 4.49 29.03 0.59
N PRO A 47 3.56 29.20 1.55
CA PRO A 47 3.00 30.52 1.81
C PRO A 47 4.19 31.47 1.94
N GLY A 48 4.16 32.58 1.19
CA GLY A 48 5.21 33.58 1.22
C GLY A 48 5.58 33.96 2.66
N PRO A 49 6.75 34.60 2.88
CA PRO A 49 7.21 34.91 4.22
C PRO A 49 6.06 35.43 5.07
N ARG A 50 5.76 34.76 6.20
CA ARG A 50 4.73 35.26 7.10
C ARG A 50 5.21 36.62 7.58
N GLU A 51 4.59 37.69 7.12
CA GLU A 51 4.78 39.02 7.69
C GLU A 51 4.18 39.00 9.11
N TRP A 52 5.02 39.34 10.08
CA TRP A 52 4.76 39.36 11.51
C TRP A 52 4.84 40.81 11.95
#